data_AF-A0A9D6LTE7-F1
#
_entry.id   AF-A0A9D6LTE7-F1
#
_cell.length_a   1.000
_cell.length_b   1.000
_cell.length_c   1.000
_cell.angle_alpha   90.00
_cell.angle_beta   90.00
_cell.angle_gamma   90.00
#
_symmetry.space_group_name_H-M   'P 1'
#
loop_
_entity.id
_entity.type
_entity.pdbx_description
1 polymer ?
#
loop_
_entity_poly.entity_id
_entity_poly.type
_entity_poly.pdbx_seq_one_letter_code
_entity_poly.pdbx_strand_id
1 'polypeptide(L)'
;MRARGLALAKQIGRLLESLGIGTVERGGGGADIGPLMRDGVPGLGLRTVGTHYFDWHHTNGDTIDKVKPEEFRENVAAMAVMAYVLADMPERLGE
;
A
#
# COMPACT_ATOMS: atom_id res chain seq x y z
N MET A 1 12.29 -2.26 -5.69
CA MET A 1 11.89 -1.24 -6.69
C MET A 1 13.03 -0.27 -6.98
N ARG A 2 13.26 0.07 -8.25
CA ARG A 2 14.29 1.04 -8.70
C ARG A 2 13.90 2.49 -8.39
N ALA A 3 14.83 3.43 -8.52
CA ALA A 3 14.59 4.85 -8.20
C ALA A 3 13.47 5.50 -9.04
N ARG A 4 13.42 5.19 -10.34
CA ARG A 4 12.38 5.69 -11.25
C ARG A 4 10.99 5.20 -10.86
N GLY A 5 10.81 3.88 -10.66
CA GLY A 5 9.54 3.31 -10.20
C GLY A 5 9.05 3.92 -8.87
N LEU A 6 9.97 4.18 -7.94
CA LEU A 6 9.61 4.85 -6.68
C LEU A 6 9.15 6.30 -6.92
N ALA A 7 9.79 7.03 -7.84
CA ALA A 7 9.37 8.39 -8.19
C ALA A 7 7.97 8.39 -8.81
N LEU A 8 7.67 7.46 -9.72
CA LEU A 8 6.32 7.30 -10.30
C LEU A 8 5.29 6.98 -9.22
N ALA A 9 5.55 6.00 -8.35
CA ALA A 9 4.64 5.66 -7.25
C ALA A 9 4.39 6.86 -6.31
N LYS A 10 5.41 7.67 -6.02
CA LYS A 10 5.26 8.92 -5.27
C LYS A 10 4.38 9.93 -6.00
N GLN A 11 4.49 10.06 -7.32
CA GLN A 11 3.63 10.96 -8.09
C GLN A 11 2.16 10.55 -7.99
N ILE A 12 1.87 9.25 -8.04
CA ILE A 12 0.51 8.71 -7.84
C ILE A 12 0.03 9.00 -6.42
N GLY A 13 0.89 8.81 -5.42
CA GLY A 13 0.59 9.14 -4.01
C GLY A 13 0.13 10.59 -3.81
N ARG A 14 0.62 11.54 -4.62
CA ARG A 14 0.20 12.95 -4.53
C ARG A 14 -1.30 13.17 -4.79
N LEU A 15 -1.95 12.28 -5.53
CA LEU A 15 -3.39 12.33 -5.76
C LEU A 15 -4.21 12.14 -4.46
N LEU A 16 -3.58 11.59 -3.43
CA LEU A 16 -4.19 11.28 -2.14
C LEU A 16 -3.74 12.24 -1.01
N GLU A 17 -2.98 13.29 -1.33
CA GLU A 17 -2.44 14.24 -0.34
C GLU A 17 -3.54 14.95 0.45
N SER A 18 -4.67 15.31 -0.18
CA SER A 18 -5.80 15.95 0.48
C SER A 18 -6.47 15.08 1.55
N LEU A 19 -6.25 13.77 1.49
CA LEU A 19 -6.73 12.79 2.47
C LEU A 19 -5.66 12.44 3.53
N GLY A 20 -4.44 12.97 3.42
CA GLY A 20 -3.34 12.67 4.34
C GLY A 20 -2.72 11.28 4.19
N ILE A 21 -3.12 10.49 3.17
CA ILE A 21 -2.70 9.09 2.97
C ILE A 21 -1.78 8.89 1.75
N GLY A 22 -1.23 9.98 1.20
CA GLY A 22 -0.44 9.98 -0.03
C GLY A 22 1.05 9.62 0.10
N THR A 23 1.52 9.28 1.31
CA THR A 23 2.95 9.04 1.54
C THR A 23 3.39 7.70 0.96
N VAL A 24 4.42 7.74 0.10
CA VAL A 24 5.07 6.55 -0.47
C VAL A 24 6.56 6.59 -0.17
N GLU A 25 7.10 5.51 0.41
CA GLU A 25 8.51 5.41 0.79
C GLU A 25 9.12 4.05 0.39
N ARG A 26 10.44 3.91 0.55
CA ARG A 26 11.11 2.63 0.35
C ARG A 26 10.86 1.69 1.52
N GLY A 27 10.82 0.40 1.23
CA GLY A 27 10.57 -0.64 2.22
C GLY A 27 9.18 -1.21 2.06
N GLY A 28 8.86 -2.21 2.88
CA GLY A 28 7.59 -2.92 2.83
C GLY A 28 7.51 -3.98 1.72
N GLY A 29 6.29 -4.21 1.26
CA GLY A 29 5.89 -5.46 0.60
C GLY A 29 5.09 -6.33 1.56
N GLY A 30 4.35 -7.29 1.02
CA GLY A 30 3.58 -8.28 1.79
C GLY A 30 4.29 -9.63 1.82
N ALA A 31 3.95 -10.46 2.80
CA ALA A 31 4.46 -11.83 2.90
C ALA A 31 4.26 -12.60 1.59
N ASP A 32 3.11 -12.43 0.95
CA ASP A 32 2.74 -13.13 -0.29
C ASP A 32 3.52 -12.67 -1.53
N ILE A 33 3.91 -11.39 -1.60
CA ILE A 33 4.62 -10.83 -2.77
C ILE A 33 6.14 -10.78 -2.59
N GLY A 34 6.63 -11.04 -1.38
CA GLY A 34 8.06 -11.08 -1.06
C GLY A 34 8.89 -11.96 -2.00
N PRO A 35 8.45 -13.19 -2.36
CA PRO A 35 9.14 -14.02 -3.35
C PRO A 35 9.27 -13.36 -4.72
N LEU A 36 8.18 -12.78 -5.25
CA LEU A 36 8.20 -12.08 -6.55
C LEU A 36 9.18 -10.91 -6.53
N MET A 37 9.22 -10.17 -5.42
CA MET A 37 10.13 -9.06 -5.24
C MET A 37 11.60 -9.48 -5.21
N ARG A 38 11.91 -10.67 -4.68
CA ARG A 38 13.27 -11.24 -4.72
C ARG A 38 13.70 -11.59 -6.14
N ASP A 39 12.75 -11.99 -6.98
CA ASP A 39 12.97 -12.30 -8.39
C ASP A 39 12.96 -11.04 -9.29
N GLY A 40 12.91 -9.84 -8.70
CA GLY A 40 13.06 -8.56 -9.39
C GLY A 40 11.75 -7.85 -9.75
N VAL A 41 10.60 -8.45 -9.44
CA VAL A 41 9.29 -7.79 -9.68
C VAL A 41 9.14 -6.58 -8.74
N PRO A 42 8.78 -5.39 -9.25
CA PRO A 42 8.45 -4.26 -8.37
C PRO A 42 7.23 -4.58 -7.51
N GLY A 43 7.37 -4.45 -6.18
CA GLY A 43 6.28 -4.62 -5.23
C GLY A 43 5.90 -3.31 -4.54
N LEU A 44 4.63 -3.21 -4.17
CA LEU A 44 4.05 -2.16 -3.33
C LEU A 44 3.25 -2.84 -2.21
N GLY A 45 3.25 -2.24 -1.03
CA GLY A 45 2.43 -2.68 0.11
C GLY A 45 1.80 -1.48 0.78
N LEU A 46 0.54 -1.62 1.19
CA LEU A 46 -0.14 -0.62 2.00
C LEU A 46 0.33 -0.74 3.45
N ARG A 47 0.87 0.35 4.00
CA ARG A 47 1.32 0.40 5.40
C ARG A 47 0.29 1.11 6.26
N THR A 48 -0.33 0.38 7.18
CA THR A 48 -1.20 0.92 8.24
C THR A 48 -0.38 1.28 9.49
N VAL A 49 -0.94 2.08 10.39
CA VAL A 49 -0.27 2.51 11.64
C VAL A 49 0.10 1.32 12.54
N GLY A 50 -0.74 0.28 12.60
CA GLY A 50 -0.41 -1.02 13.21
C GLY A 50 -0.36 -1.06 14.75
N THR A 51 -0.62 0.04 15.45
CA THR A 51 -0.49 0.15 16.93
C THR A 51 -1.19 -0.97 17.71
N HIS A 52 -2.39 -1.38 17.29
CA HIS A 52 -3.19 -2.41 17.97
C HIS A 52 -3.21 -3.76 17.22
N TYR A 53 -2.38 -3.92 16.19
CA TYR A 53 -2.44 -5.12 15.36
C TYR A 53 -2.17 -6.37 16.20
N PHE A 54 -1.09 -6.36 16.99
CA PHE A 54 -0.69 -7.51 17.81
C PHE A 54 -1.49 -7.68 19.11
N ASP A 55 -2.35 -6.73 19.46
CA ASP A 55 -3.28 -6.90 20.59
C ASP A 55 -4.35 -7.95 20.24
N TRP A 56 -4.72 -8.06 18.96
CA TRP A 56 -5.83 -8.90 18.48
C TRP A 56 -5.39 -10.01 17.52
N HIS A 57 -4.29 -9.83 16.80
CA HIS A 57 -3.78 -10.76 15.80
C HIS A 57 -3.71 -12.20 16.34
N HIS A 58 -4.35 -13.13 15.62
CA HIS A 58 -4.44 -14.55 16.00
C HIS A 58 -5.12 -14.82 17.36
N THR A 59 -6.06 -13.98 17.77
CA THR A 59 -6.91 -14.20 18.95
C THR A 59 -8.38 -14.25 18.56
N ASN A 60 -9.25 -14.71 19.47
CA ASN A 60 -10.71 -14.62 19.28
C ASN A 60 -11.24 -13.17 19.27
N GLY A 61 -10.41 -12.18 19.63
CA GLY A 61 -10.75 -10.76 19.60
C GLY A 61 -10.53 -10.09 18.24
N ASP A 62 -10.01 -10.82 17.24
CA ASP A 62 -9.89 -10.36 15.86
C ASP A 62 -11.27 -10.35 15.17
N THR A 63 -12.04 -9.30 15.49
CA THR A 63 -13.44 -9.15 15.11
C THR A 63 -13.69 -7.78 14.46
N ILE A 64 -14.78 -7.67 13.69
CA ILE A 64 -15.06 -6.48 12.87
C ILE A 64 -15.16 -5.17 13.67
N ASP A 65 -15.49 -5.22 14.95
CA ASP A 65 -15.61 -4.04 15.80
C ASP A 65 -14.27 -3.36 16.10
N LYS A 66 -13.13 -3.96 15.74
CA LYS A 66 -11.80 -3.32 15.82
C LYS A 66 -11.47 -2.52 14.55
N VAL A 67 -12.23 -2.70 13.48
CA VAL A 67 -12.06 -2.01 12.20
C VAL A 67 -12.81 -0.69 12.25
N LYS A 68 -12.07 0.42 12.17
CA LYS A 68 -12.68 1.75 12.04
C LYS A 68 -13.12 1.98 10.59
N PRO A 69 -14.39 2.31 10.34
CA PRO A 69 -14.90 2.51 8.98
C PRO A 69 -14.15 3.59 8.18
N GLU A 70 -13.69 4.64 8.83
CA GLU A 70 -12.95 5.75 8.22
C GLU A 70 -11.60 5.27 7.68
N GLU A 71 -10.78 4.65 8.55
CA GLU A 71 -9.47 4.10 8.18
C GLU A 71 -9.60 3.01 7.10
N PHE A 72 -10.67 2.20 7.16
CA PHE A 72 -10.96 1.21 6.13
C PHE A 72 -11.23 1.86 4.76
N ARG A 73 -12.04 2.93 4.70
CA ARG A 73 -12.30 3.66 3.44
C ARG A 73 -11.05 4.33 2.89
N GLU A 74 -10.19 4.86 3.75
CA GLU A 74 -8.89 5.42 3.35
C GLU A 74 -8.00 4.35 2.70
N ASN A 75 -7.92 3.17 3.31
CA ASN A 75 -7.18 2.02 2.75
C ASN A 75 -7.73 1.61 1.37
N VAL A 76 -9.06 1.57 1.23
CA VAL A 76 -9.72 1.29 -0.06
C VAL A 76 -9.36 2.36 -1.10
N ALA A 77 -9.41 3.64 -0.74
CA ALA A 77 -9.05 4.73 -1.64
C ALA A 77 -7.59 4.66 -2.10
N ALA A 78 -6.66 4.39 -1.17
CA ALA A 78 -5.24 4.26 -1.47
C ALA A 78 -4.98 3.11 -2.46
N MET A 79 -5.58 1.94 -2.21
CA MET A 79 -5.46 0.78 -3.09
C MET A 79 -6.08 1.03 -4.47
N ALA A 80 -7.30 1.58 -4.51
CA ALA A 80 -8.02 1.82 -5.76
C ALA A 80 -7.28 2.82 -6.67
N VAL A 81 -6.85 3.97 -6.12
CA VAL A 81 -6.11 4.98 -6.89
C VAL A 81 -4.77 4.43 -7.37
N MET A 82 -4.01 3.77 -6.50
CA MET A 82 -2.72 3.20 -6.89
C MET A 82 -2.88 2.14 -7.97
N ALA A 83 -3.81 1.19 -7.80
CA ALA A 83 -4.04 0.13 -8.77
C ALA A 83 -4.54 0.67 -10.12
N TYR A 84 -5.51 1.58 -10.09
CA TYR A 84 -6.08 2.16 -11.31
C TYR A 84 -5.02 2.90 -12.14
N VAL A 85 -4.29 3.83 -11.51
CA VAL A 85 -3.30 4.64 -12.24
C VAL A 85 -2.15 3.78 -12.75
N LEU A 86 -1.68 2.80 -11.97
CA LEU A 86 -0.64 1.89 -12.44
C LEU A 86 -1.08 1.01 -13.60
N ALA A 87 -2.36 0.63 -13.67
CA ALA A 87 -2.90 -0.18 -14.74
C ALA A 87 -3.12 0.61 -16.04
N ASP A 88 -3.39 1.92 -15.94
CA ASP A 88 -3.72 2.79 -17.07
C ASP A 88 -2.53 3.64 -17.59
N MET A 89 -1.48 3.81 -16.78
CA MET A 89 -0.31 4.59 -17.19
C MET A 89 0.52 3.85 -18.28
N PRO A 90 1.14 4.59 -19.22
CA PRO A 90 1.87 3.98 -20.33
C PRO A 90 3.22 3.37 -19.91
N GLU A 91 3.86 3.87 -18.85
CA GLU A 91 5.11 3.33 -18.33
C GLU A 91 4.90 2.18 -17.35
N ARG A 92 5.89 1.29 -17.23
CA ARG A 92 5.90 0.25 -16.17
C ARG A 92 6.81 0.64 -15.02
N LEU A 93 6.45 0.25 -13.79
CA LEU A 93 7.28 0.49 -12.59
C LEU A 93 8.65 -0.20 -12.62
N GLY A 94 8.77 -1.29 -13.39
CA GLY A 94 9.99 -2.11 -13.47
C GLY A 94 10.97 -1.65 -14.53
N GLU A 95 10.54 -0.77 -15.44
CA GLU A 95 11.31 -0.27 -16.58
C GLU A 95 12.08 1.03 -16.26
#